data_AF-X0T883-F1
#
_entry.id   AF-X0T883-F1
#
_cell.length_a   1.000
_cell.length_b   1.000
_cell.length_c   1.000
_cell.angle_alpha   90.00
_cell.angle_beta   90.00
_cell.angle_gamma   90.00
#
_symmetry.space_group_name_H-M   'P 1'
#
loop_
_entity.id
_entity.type
_entity.pdbx_description
1 polymer ?
#
loop_
_entity_poly.entity_id
_entity_poly.type
_entity_poly.pdbx_seq_one_letter_code
_entity_poly.pdbx_strand_id
1 'polypeptide(L)'
;MNQKIVVPIIAIVIIAILVVALVIVFLPSGHTPTQRSKKAIILSSANDFYRKDGEPDFNGGDDSKFSSETGRWVGEFNPNGYGAQDSLIPGYDDPGAIQMIAKGNFSIAYVNMEFVYNWTKYYPLLKYGAYNLSAWVNITTNSWTPSTIVPPGTGARIGLRWLNSSYDVVRTDWSIGIYETFAGWTFLNVTGVADNSITQLHLVLAVEGNMSGTDMVLFDNVNVDYWFPPPIPTPPPSNVDTDGFPAQALQVYWVLKNRGYTDDNIFLMLYHTGDSIIDINASDGIPNDLVGAVIDVENDDVNTSRFKIELDVSISGSFASEIQTNDELIIFITDHGSNKVLGDGNATFHFEADDSYITEVEFYNLVKQINCVRMLINIDMCFSGNFKGEFRP
;
A
#
# COMPACT_ATOMS: atom_id res chain seq x y z
N MET A 1 -89.68 -4.44 -28.91
CA MET A 1 -88.66 -5.07 -29.78
C MET A 1 -88.92 -6.56 -29.87
N ASN A 2 -88.60 -7.19 -31.01
CA ASN A 2 -88.89 -8.61 -31.25
C ASN A 2 -87.94 -9.49 -30.42
N GLN A 3 -88.46 -10.29 -29.47
CA GLN A 3 -87.65 -11.05 -28.51
C GLN A 3 -86.60 -11.97 -29.18
N LYS A 4 -86.91 -12.46 -30.39
CA LYS A 4 -86.00 -13.27 -31.23
C LYS A 4 -84.70 -12.56 -31.63
N ILE A 5 -84.63 -11.23 -31.55
CA ILE A 5 -83.45 -10.42 -31.91
C ILE A 5 -82.71 -9.95 -30.65
N VAL A 6 -83.43 -9.71 -29.55
CA VAL A 6 -82.85 -9.15 -28.32
C VAL A 6 -81.98 -10.16 -27.57
N VAL A 7 -82.42 -11.42 -27.47
CA VAL A 7 -81.68 -12.46 -26.75
C VAL A 7 -80.31 -12.77 -27.38
N PRO A 8 -80.17 -12.94 -28.72
CA PRO A 8 -78.86 -13.08 -29.36
C PRO A 8 -77.90 -11.91 -29.09
N ILE A 9 -78.39 -10.67 -29.14
CA ILE A 9 -77.54 -9.48 -28.93
C ILE A 9 -77.01 -9.43 -27.51
N ILE A 10 -77.86 -9.69 -26.50
CA ILE A 10 -77.44 -9.74 -25.10
C ILE A 10 -76.40 -10.85 -24.87
N ALA A 11 -76.61 -12.04 -25.47
CA ALA A 11 -75.64 -13.14 -25.38
C ALA A 11 -74.28 -12.77 -26.00
N ILE A 12 -74.26 -12.13 -27.18
CA ILE A 12 -73.02 -11.67 -27.83
C ILE A 12 -72.28 -10.64 -26.96
N VAL A 13 -72.99 -9.67 -26.36
CA VAL A 13 -72.39 -8.67 -25.47
C VAL A 13 -71.79 -9.32 -24.22
N ILE A 14 -72.49 -10.27 -23.60
CA ILE A 14 -71.99 -11.00 -22.42
C ILE A 14 -70.74 -11.83 -22.79
N ILE A 15 -70.76 -12.53 -23.92
CA ILE A 15 -69.60 -13.30 -24.41
C ILE A 15 -68.41 -12.37 -24.70
N ALA A 16 -68.63 -11.21 -25.34
CA ALA A 16 -67.56 -10.24 -25.60
C ALA A 16 -66.94 -9.70 -24.30
N ILE A 17 -67.76 -9.35 -23.30
CA ILE A 17 -67.29 -8.91 -21.98
C ILE A 17 -66.50 -10.03 -21.27
N LEU A 18 -67.00 -11.26 -21.30
CA LEU A 18 -66.30 -12.41 -20.73
C LEU A 18 -64.96 -12.68 -21.42
N VAL A 19 -64.89 -12.62 -22.75
CA VAL A 19 -63.64 -12.78 -23.51
C VAL A 19 -62.65 -11.68 -23.18
N VAL A 20 -63.08 -10.42 -23.09
CA VAL A 20 -62.19 -9.30 -22.68
C VAL A 20 -61.71 -9.48 -21.24
N ALA A 21 -62.58 -9.89 -20.31
CA ALA A 21 -62.19 -10.16 -18.92
C ALA A 21 -61.22 -11.35 -18.82
N LEU A 22 -61.45 -12.43 -19.57
CA LEU A 22 -60.51 -13.56 -19.69
C LEU A 22 -59.17 -13.10 -20.28
N VAL A 23 -59.16 -12.28 -21.33
CA VAL A 23 -57.92 -11.73 -21.88
C VAL A 23 -57.18 -10.87 -20.85
N ILE A 24 -57.86 -10.06 -20.04
CA ILE A 24 -57.21 -9.26 -18.98
C ILE A 24 -56.66 -10.14 -17.84
N VAL A 25 -57.36 -11.21 -17.46
CA VAL A 25 -56.95 -12.13 -16.38
C VAL A 25 -55.87 -13.13 -16.82
N PHE A 26 -55.85 -13.53 -18.10
CA PHE A 26 -54.90 -14.50 -18.66
C PHE A 26 -53.86 -13.90 -19.62
N LEU A 27 -53.85 -12.58 -19.82
CA LEU A 27 -52.65 -11.88 -20.24
C LEU A 27 -51.58 -12.16 -19.17
N PRO A 28 -50.42 -12.75 -19.53
CA PRO A 28 -49.32 -12.83 -18.59
C PRO A 28 -49.04 -11.42 -18.09
N SER A 29 -48.95 -11.25 -16.76
CA SER A 29 -48.45 -10.00 -16.19
C SER A 29 -47.11 -9.74 -16.85
N GLY A 30 -47.07 -8.68 -17.65
CA GLY A 30 -45.97 -8.39 -18.56
C GLY A 30 -44.71 -8.14 -17.77
N HIS A 31 -43.98 -9.21 -17.46
CA HIS A 31 -42.58 -9.16 -17.10
C HIS A 31 -41.87 -8.73 -18.39
N THR A 32 -41.86 -7.42 -18.62
CA THR A 32 -40.66 -6.76 -19.16
C THR A 32 -39.49 -7.44 -18.48
N PRO A 33 -38.52 -8.01 -19.24
CA PRO A 33 -37.32 -8.57 -18.66
C PRO A 33 -36.78 -7.53 -17.69
N THR A 34 -36.66 -7.87 -16.40
CA THR A 34 -36.13 -6.96 -15.40
C THR A 34 -34.79 -6.48 -15.95
N GLN A 35 -34.71 -5.17 -16.18
CA GLN A 35 -33.60 -4.61 -16.92
C GLN A 35 -32.37 -4.81 -16.07
N ARG A 36 -31.47 -5.71 -16.52
CA ARG A 36 -30.20 -6.05 -15.86
C ARG A 36 -29.53 -4.77 -15.36
N SER A 37 -29.65 -4.52 -14.06
CA SER A 37 -28.98 -3.39 -13.44
C SER A 37 -27.58 -3.83 -13.04
N LYS A 38 -26.71 -2.84 -12.85
CA LYS A 38 -25.39 -3.05 -12.29
C LYS A 38 -25.35 -2.30 -10.98
N LYS A 39 -25.21 -3.03 -9.89
CA LYS A 39 -25.19 -2.49 -8.53
C LYS A 39 -23.77 -2.58 -7.97
N ALA A 40 -23.43 -1.68 -7.07
CA ALA A 40 -22.15 -1.66 -6.38
C ALA A 40 -22.32 -1.34 -4.91
N ILE A 41 -21.50 -1.97 -4.07
CA ILE A 41 -21.28 -1.63 -2.67
C ILE A 41 -19.81 -1.22 -2.57
N ILE A 42 -19.55 -0.02 -2.06
CA ILE A 42 -18.21 0.55 -1.88
C ILE A 42 -18.08 0.94 -0.41
N LEU A 43 -17.02 0.48 0.24
CA LEU A 43 -16.70 0.79 1.64
C LEU A 43 -15.24 1.23 1.77
N SER A 44 -15.03 2.44 2.29
CA SER A 44 -13.82 2.81 3.05
C SER A 44 -14.24 3.07 4.48
N SER A 45 -13.68 2.37 5.45
CA SER A 45 -14.02 2.52 6.88
C SER A 45 -12.86 3.03 7.74
N ALA A 46 -11.76 3.38 7.08
CA ALA A 46 -10.60 4.08 7.62
C ALA A 46 -10.27 5.29 6.76
N ASN A 47 -9.57 6.28 7.35
CA ASN A 47 -9.06 7.46 6.64
C ASN A 47 -7.58 7.30 6.23
N ASP A 48 -6.73 6.80 7.14
CA ASP A 48 -5.29 6.79 6.96
C ASP A 48 -4.76 5.71 5.99
N PHE A 49 -3.55 5.92 5.47
CA PHE A 49 -2.74 4.85 4.89
C PHE A 49 -1.60 4.51 5.87
N TYR A 50 -1.95 4.03 7.07
CA TYR A 50 -1.08 3.84 8.26
C TYR A 50 -0.58 5.19 8.83
N ARG A 51 -0.86 5.64 10.07
CA ARG A 51 -1.02 4.91 11.34
C ARG A 51 -1.76 5.72 12.42
N LYS A 52 -2.70 5.06 13.11
CA LYS A 52 -3.21 5.45 14.45
C LYS A 52 -2.42 4.84 15.63
N ASP A 53 -1.50 3.89 15.40
CA ASP A 53 -0.80 3.10 16.44
C ASP A 53 0.60 3.59 16.83
N GLY A 54 1.18 4.58 16.14
CA GLY A 54 2.45 5.21 16.49
C GLY A 54 3.73 4.40 16.23
N GLU A 55 3.67 3.06 16.21
CA GLU A 55 4.70 2.13 15.68
C GLU A 55 6.17 2.53 15.90
N PRO A 56 6.94 2.92 14.85
CA PRO A 56 6.55 3.25 13.46
C PRO A 56 6.73 2.09 12.44
N ASP A 57 6.82 2.37 11.12
CA ASP A 57 7.19 1.36 10.08
C ASP A 57 8.69 1.05 10.18
N PHE A 58 9.13 -0.06 9.58
CA PHE A 58 10.56 -0.31 9.42
C PHE A 58 11.21 0.90 8.73
N ASN A 59 10.62 1.35 7.61
CA ASN A 59 11.02 2.55 6.90
C ASN A 59 10.79 3.79 7.78
N GLY A 60 11.85 4.54 8.07
CA GLY A 60 11.81 5.70 8.96
C GLY A 60 11.76 5.41 10.47
N GLY A 61 11.68 4.13 10.88
CA GLY A 61 11.80 3.72 12.29
C GLY A 61 13.23 3.58 12.75
N ASP A 62 13.46 3.49 14.07
CA ASP A 62 14.80 3.23 14.62
C ASP A 62 15.40 1.89 14.13
N ASP A 63 14.55 0.92 13.75
CA ASP A 63 14.96 -0.34 13.13
C ASP A 63 15.55 -0.18 11.71
N SER A 64 15.28 0.94 11.00
CA SER A 64 15.97 1.28 9.74
C SER A 64 17.35 1.89 9.95
N LYS A 65 17.71 2.32 11.17
CA LYS A 65 18.95 3.07 11.46
C LYS A 65 20.10 2.13 11.82
N PHE A 66 21.02 1.92 10.88
CA PHE A 66 22.18 1.05 11.04
C PHE A 66 23.42 1.76 11.60
N SER A 67 23.36 3.09 11.82
CA SER A 67 24.42 3.84 12.50
C SER A 67 24.71 3.37 13.93
N SER A 68 23.77 2.73 14.63
CA SER A 68 23.95 2.32 16.04
C SER A 68 24.42 0.86 16.24
N GLU A 69 24.47 0.05 15.17
CA GLU A 69 24.73 -1.40 15.21
C GLU A 69 26.22 -1.77 15.30
N THR A 70 26.88 -1.24 16.33
CA THR A 70 28.35 -1.24 16.60
C THR A 70 29.07 -2.59 16.55
N GLY A 71 28.35 -3.72 16.60
CA GLY A 71 28.92 -5.07 16.58
C GLY A 71 28.68 -5.87 15.29
N ARG A 72 27.98 -5.32 14.30
CA ARG A 72 27.52 -6.07 13.11
C ARG A 72 28.17 -5.64 11.79
N TRP A 73 28.72 -4.43 11.75
CA TRP A 73 29.56 -3.96 10.66
C TRP A 73 30.95 -4.60 10.75
N VAL A 74 31.35 -5.32 9.70
CA VAL A 74 32.67 -5.97 9.61
C VAL A 74 33.52 -5.20 8.60
N GLY A 75 34.61 -4.57 9.07
CA GLY A 75 35.59 -3.91 8.22
C GLY A 75 36.68 -4.88 7.73
N GLU A 76 37.11 -4.73 6.47
CA GLU A 76 38.28 -5.45 5.97
C GLU A 76 39.61 -4.79 6.42
N PHE A 77 40.65 -5.61 6.64
CA PHE A 77 41.96 -5.11 7.04
C PHE A 77 42.70 -4.49 5.85
N ASN A 78 42.94 -3.18 5.90
CA ASN A 78 43.79 -2.48 4.93
C ASN A 78 45.18 -2.14 5.54
N PRO A 79 46.30 -2.31 4.80
CA PRO A 79 47.62 -1.95 5.30
C PRO A 79 47.83 -0.44 5.49
N ASN A 80 47.15 0.39 4.69
CA ASN A 80 47.31 1.85 4.62
C ASN A 80 46.20 2.63 5.37
N GLY A 81 45.09 1.99 5.70
CA GLY A 81 43.98 2.59 6.46
C GLY A 81 43.50 1.70 7.61
N TYR A 82 42.57 2.21 8.40
CA TYR A 82 41.75 1.43 9.31
C TYR A 82 40.36 2.06 9.38
N GLY A 83 39.34 1.28 9.70
CA GLY A 83 38.06 1.83 10.09
C GLY A 83 37.61 1.32 11.44
N ALA A 84 36.68 2.04 12.04
CA ALA A 84 36.00 1.68 13.27
C ALA A 84 34.66 2.42 13.30
N GLN A 85 33.74 1.96 14.15
CA GLN A 85 32.70 2.86 14.63
C GLN A 85 33.22 3.58 15.88
N ASP A 86 32.98 4.88 15.97
CA ASP A 86 33.42 5.72 17.09
C ASP A 86 32.29 6.64 17.53
N SER A 87 31.78 6.40 18.75
CA SER A 87 30.68 7.15 19.36
C SER A 87 31.09 8.51 19.92
N LEU A 88 32.38 8.88 19.84
CA LEU A 88 32.88 10.18 20.30
C LEU A 88 33.07 11.19 19.15
N ILE A 89 32.87 10.74 17.91
CA ILE A 89 33.00 11.58 16.71
C ILE A 89 31.65 12.24 16.40
N PRO A 90 31.59 13.58 16.23
CA PRO A 90 30.43 14.27 15.68
C PRO A 90 29.90 13.61 14.41
N GLY A 91 28.70 13.05 14.48
CA GLY A 91 27.94 12.56 13.34
C GLY A 91 27.18 13.67 12.62
N TYR A 92 26.20 13.28 11.82
CA TYR A 92 25.31 14.18 11.09
C TYR A 92 24.16 14.68 11.97
N ASP A 93 23.53 13.78 12.74
CA ASP A 93 22.40 14.04 13.61
C ASP A 93 22.71 13.83 15.10
N ASP A 94 23.48 12.80 15.45
CA ASP A 94 23.92 12.51 16.84
C ASP A 94 25.45 12.24 16.94
N PRO A 95 26.02 12.13 18.16
CA PRO A 95 27.41 11.71 18.34
C PRO A 95 27.62 10.23 17.98
N GLY A 96 28.28 9.98 16.86
CA GLY A 96 28.73 8.67 16.41
C GLY A 96 28.86 8.62 14.90
N ALA A 97 29.91 7.98 14.40
CA ALA A 97 30.04 7.70 12.97
C ALA A 97 30.82 6.42 12.70
N ILE A 98 30.56 5.78 11.56
CA ILE A 98 31.46 4.77 10.99
C ILE A 98 32.57 5.53 10.25
N GLN A 99 33.77 5.51 10.82
CA GLN A 99 34.93 6.20 10.28
C GLN A 99 35.86 5.27 9.51
N MET A 100 36.42 5.77 8.41
CA MET A 100 37.47 5.15 7.62
C MET A 100 38.64 6.13 7.50
N ILE A 101 39.75 5.84 8.21
CA ILE A 101 40.92 6.71 8.35
C ILE A 101 42.11 6.18 7.54
N ALA A 102 42.83 7.06 6.86
CA ALA A 102 44.16 6.79 6.32
C ALA A 102 45.24 6.94 7.41
N LYS A 103 46.23 6.03 7.46
CA LYS A 103 47.20 5.99 8.56
C LYS A 103 48.21 7.15 8.50
N GLY A 104 48.41 7.82 9.65
CA GLY A 104 49.27 9.00 9.82
C GLY A 104 50.77 8.85 9.60
N ASN A 105 51.24 7.68 9.19
CA ASN A 105 52.64 7.43 8.85
C ASN A 105 52.96 7.62 7.35
N PHE A 106 52.01 8.09 6.54
CA PHE A 106 52.16 8.34 5.11
C PHE A 106 51.76 9.77 4.73
N SER A 107 52.46 10.37 3.77
CA SER A 107 52.07 11.66 3.18
C SER A 107 50.85 11.51 2.26
N ILE A 108 50.86 10.48 1.40
CA ILE A 108 49.74 10.01 0.58
C ILE A 108 49.86 8.47 0.49
N ALA A 109 48.75 7.74 0.62
CA ALA A 109 48.69 6.30 0.40
C ALA A 109 47.36 5.90 -0.28
N TYR A 110 47.38 4.81 -1.06
CA TYR A 110 46.17 4.24 -1.65
C TYR A 110 45.38 3.47 -0.57
N VAL A 111 44.18 3.94 -0.31
CA VAL A 111 43.21 3.31 0.59
C VAL A 111 42.16 2.59 -0.26
N ASN A 112 41.82 1.36 0.13
CA ASN A 112 40.70 0.60 -0.42
C ASN A 112 40.10 -0.19 0.74
N MET A 113 39.00 0.30 1.29
CA MET A 113 38.36 -0.25 2.48
C MET A 113 36.86 -0.40 2.25
N GLU A 114 36.32 -1.50 2.77
CA GLU A 114 34.89 -1.74 2.86
C GLU A 114 34.50 -2.07 4.29
N PHE A 115 33.32 -1.58 4.70
CA PHE A 115 32.59 -2.00 5.88
C PHE A 115 31.31 -2.68 5.41
N VAL A 116 31.13 -3.93 5.83
CA VAL A 116 30.07 -4.81 5.32
C VAL A 116 29.14 -5.21 6.46
N TYR A 117 27.84 -4.97 6.28
CA TYR A 117 26.78 -5.47 7.16
C TYR A 117 26.06 -6.62 6.45
N ASN A 118 26.04 -7.82 7.04
CA ASN A 118 25.26 -8.93 6.49
C ASN A 118 23.79 -8.78 6.88
N TRP A 119 22.98 -8.14 6.03
CA TRP A 119 21.55 -7.92 6.24
C TRP A 119 20.81 -9.24 6.51
N THR A 120 20.98 -10.22 5.61
CA THR A 120 20.22 -11.48 5.63
C THR A 120 20.51 -12.37 6.85
N LYS A 121 21.58 -12.10 7.59
CA LYS A 121 21.87 -12.75 8.88
C LYS A 121 20.96 -12.28 10.01
N TYR A 122 20.41 -11.06 9.92
CA TYR A 122 19.64 -10.41 10.99
C TYR A 122 18.20 -10.07 10.59
N TYR A 123 17.97 -9.78 9.30
CA TYR A 123 16.67 -9.35 8.74
C TYR A 123 16.25 -10.25 7.58
N PRO A 124 14.95 -10.44 7.33
CA PRO A 124 14.47 -11.21 6.20
C PRO A 124 14.87 -10.56 4.86
N LEU A 125 15.18 -11.39 3.87
CA LEU A 125 15.30 -10.96 2.48
C LEU A 125 13.99 -11.25 1.74
N LEU A 126 13.26 -10.20 1.39
CA LEU A 126 12.03 -10.30 0.61
C LEU A 126 12.39 -10.57 -0.85
N LYS A 127 11.94 -11.70 -1.38
CA LYS A 127 12.14 -12.08 -2.77
C LYS A 127 11.41 -11.08 -3.68
N TYR A 128 12.12 -10.48 -4.63
CA TYR A 128 11.63 -9.35 -5.41
C TYR A 128 11.33 -8.08 -4.60
N GLY A 129 11.83 -7.94 -3.37
CA GLY A 129 11.79 -6.66 -2.66
C GLY A 129 12.73 -5.63 -3.30
N ALA A 130 12.32 -4.37 -3.30
CA ALA A 130 13.20 -3.24 -3.56
C ALA A 130 13.80 -2.77 -2.23
N TYR A 131 15.09 -2.43 -2.24
CA TYR A 131 15.82 -1.93 -1.08
C TYR A 131 16.52 -0.63 -1.46
N ASN A 132 16.40 0.40 -0.63
CA ASN A 132 17.23 1.60 -0.69
C ASN A 132 18.21 1.58 0.49
N LEU A 133 19.51 1.74 0.22
CA LEU A 133 20.49 2.06 1.24
C LEU A 133 20.85 3.54 1.08
N SER A 134 20.79 4.29 2.17
CA SER A 134 21.20 5.70 2.22
C SER A 134 22.17 5.97 3.36
N ALA A 135 22.98 7.02 3.22
CA ALA A 135 23.91 7.47 4.24
C ALA A 135 24.31 8.93 3.99
N TRP A 136 24.58 9.67 5.07
CA TRP A 136 25.32 10.92 5.00
C TRP A 136 26.82 10.63 5.09
N VAL A 137 27.60 11.27 4.22
CA VAL A 137 29.05 11.06 4.11
C VAL A 137 29.80 12.38 4.26
N ASN A 138 30.90 12.40 5.01
CA ASN A 138 31.77 13.57 5.17
C ASN A 138 33.24 13.18 4.92
N ILE A 139 33.91 13.87 4.01
CA ILE A 139 35.32 13.66 3.66
C ILE A 139 36.12 14.82 4.26
N THR A 140 36.82 14.54 5.35
CA THR A 140 37.45 15.54 6.21
C THR A 140 38.80 15.03 6.72
N THR A 141 39.54 15.86 7.45
CA THR A 141 40.66 15.43 8.27
C THR A 141 40.23 15.21 9.72
N ASN A 142 41.12 14.61 10.52
CA ASN A 142 40.99 14.54 11.98
C ASN A 142 40.95 15.91 12.70
N SER A 143 41.23 17.02 12.01
CA SER A 143 41.07 18.38 12.50
C SER A 143 39.84 19.10 11.95
N TRP A 144 38.88 18.36 11.38
CA TRP A 144 37.60 18.87 10.87
C TRP A 144 37.74 19.86 9.71
N THR A 145 38.83 19.77 8.94
CA THR A 145 38.99 20.51 7.68
C THR A 145 38.55 19.62 6.52
N PRO A 146 37.75 20.11 5.56
CA PRO A 146 37.39 19.35 4.35
C PRO A 146 38.62 18.78 3.65
N SER A 147 38.50 17.56 3.14
CA SER A 147 39.56 16.86 2.42
C SER A 147 39.04 16.25 1.11
N THR A 148 39.97 15.73 0.30
CA THR A 148 39.69 15.19 -1.04
C THR A 148 40.38 13.85 -1.23
N ILE A 149 39.61 12.82 -1.57
CA ILE A 149 40.13 11.54 -2.06
C ILE A 149 40.63 11.77 -3.48
N VAL A 150 41.91 11.50 -3.74
CA VAL A 150 42.53 11.76 -5.05
C VAL A 150 42.54 10.47 -5.89
N PRO A 151 42.15 10.49 -7.18
CA PRO A 151 42.25 9.34 -8.08
C PRO A 151 43.69 8.76 -8.21
N PRO A 152 43.86 7.51 -8.68
CA PRO A 152 42.83 6.55 -9.08
C PRO A 152 41.99 6.06 -7.89
N GLY A 153 40.85 5.44 -8.18
CA GLY A 153 39.89 4.95 -7.19
C GLY A 153 38.46 5.29 -7.61
N THR A 154 37.50 5.06 -6.72
CA THR A 154 36.07 5.39 -6.94
C THR A 154 35.51 6.38 -5.92
N GLY A 155 36.34 6.91 -5.02
CA GLY A 155 35.91 7.80 -3.94
C GLY A 155 35.22 7.06 -2.81
N ALA A 156 34.45 7.80 -2.01
CA ALA A 156 33.52 7.25 -1.02
C ALA A 156 32.18 6.91 -1.69
N ARG A 157 31.61 5.74 -1.39
CA ARG A 157 30.34 5.26 -1.95
C ARG A 157 29.65 4.27 -1.00
N ILE A 158 28.37 4.02 -1.25
CA ILE A 158 27.58 2.98 -0.57
C ILE A 158 27.01 1.99 -1.59
N GLY A 159 26.72 0.75 -1.18
CA GLY A 159 26.32 -0.30 -2.11
C GLY A 159 25.43 -1.39 -1.51
N LEU A 160 24.56 -1.94 -2.35
CA LEU A 160 23.78 -3.14 -2.10
C LEU A 160 24.47 -4.31 -2.80
N ARG A 161 25.16 -5.16 -2.03
CA ARG A 161 25.87 -6.33 -2.54
C ARG A 161 24.97 -7.56 -2.45
N TRP A 162 24.63 -8.09 -3.60
CA TRP A 162 23.71 -9.22 -3.73
C TRP A 162 24.49 -10.51 -3.94
N LEU A 163 24.19 -11.53 -3.13
CA LEU A 163 24.89 -12.81 -3.18
C LEU A 163 23.92 -13.98 -3.38
N ASN A 164 24.44 -15.05 -3.98
CA ASN A 164 23.72 -16.31 -4.15
C ASN A 164 23.80 -17.18 -2.87
N SER A 165 23.27 -18.41 -2.96
CA SER A 165 23.28 -19.38 -1.85
C SER A 165 24.66 -19.94 -1.52
N SER A 166 25.65 -19.75 -2.39
CA SER A 166 27.06 -20.13 -2.22
C SER A 166 27.92 -19.00 -1.65
N TYR A 167 27.34 -17.83 -1.35
CA TYR A 167 28.04 -16.59 -0.97
C TYR A 167 28.88 -15.96 -2.11
N ASP A 168 28.67 -16.35 -3.38
CA ASP A 168 29.27 -15.64 -4.51
C ASP A 168 28.51 -14.33 -4.76
N VAL A 169 29.24 -13.24 -5.03
CA VAL A 169 28.65 -11.96 -5.44
C VAL A 169 28.04 -12.10 -6.84
N VAL A 170 26.72 -11.92 -6.93
CA VAL A 170 25.97 -11.90 -8.19
C VAL A 170 26.15 -10.54 -8.87
N ARG A 171 25.95 -9.46 -8.11
CA ARG A 171 26.29 -8.08 -8.49
C ARG A 171 26.42 -7.21 -7.23
N THR A 172 26.91 -5.98 -7.39
CA THR A 172 26.77 -4.92 -6.39
C THR A 172 26.22 -3.69 -7.08
N ASP A 173 25.07 -3.22 -6.61
CA ASP A 173 24.48 -1.97 -7.07
C ASP A 173 25.11 -0.86 -6.20
N TRP A 174 25.79 0.11 -6.81
CA TRP A 174 26.56 1.16 -6.12
C TRP A 174 25.92 2.54 -6.29
N SER A 175 26.05 3.39 -5.27
CA SER A 175 25.82 4.83 -5.40
C SER A 175 26.83 5.46 -6.36
N ILE A 176 26.58 6.70 -6.78
CA ILE A 176 27.64 7.55 -7.33
C ILE A 176 28.72 7.71 -6.26
N GLY A 177 29.99 7.62 -6.67
CA GLY A 177 31.14 7.85 -5.80
C GLY A 177 31.49 9.32 -5.72
N ILE A 178 31.77 9.80 -4.50
CA ILE A 178 32.16 11.18 -4.21
C ILE A 178 33.61 11.26 -3.76
N TYR A 179 34.30 12.33 -4.16
CA TYR A 179 35.73 12.51 -3.88
C TYR A 179 36.01 13.62 -2.86
N GLU A 180 35.04 14.49 -2.60
CA GLU A 180 35.14 15.60 -1.65
C GLU A 180 33.73 15.95 -1.13
N THR A 181 33.65 16.60 0.02
CA THR A 181 32.39 17.13 0.54
C THR A 181 32.54 18.63 0.82
N PHE A 182 31.95 19.46 -0.04
CA PHE A 182 32.05 20.91 0.07
C PHE A 182 31.28 21.41 1.31
N ALA A 183 32.03 21.67 2.38
CA ALA A 183 31.56 22.26 3.64
C ALA A 183 30.58 21.41 4.48
N GLY A 184 30.79 20.09 4.55
CA GLY A 184 30.13 19.24 5.55
C GLY A 184 29.75 17.86 5.02
N TRP A 185 28.49 17.48 5.24
CA TRP A 185 27.95 16.18 4.88
C TRP A 185 27.27 16.18 3.51
N THR A 186 27.45 15.12 2.74
CA THR A 186 26.83 14.86 1.43
C THR A 186 26.00 13.59 1.52
N PHE A 187 24.74 13.66 1.10
CA PHE A 187 23.85 12.50 1.07
C PHE A 187 24.15 11.59 -0.11
N LEU A 188 24.26 10.29 0.16
CA LEU A 188 24.32 9.22 -0.83
C LEU A 188 23.10 8.31 -0.68
N ASN A 189 22.59 7.81 -1.80
CA ASN A 189 21.63 6.71 -1.82
C ASN A 189 21.95 5.72 -2.95
N VAL A 190 21.39 4.51 -2.83
CA VAL A 190 21.37 3.50 -3.89
C VAL A 190 20.16 2.59 -3.72
N THR A 191 19.44 2.32 -4.82
CA THR A 191 18.31 1.41 -4.84
C THR A 191 18.62 0.18 -5.69
N GLY A 192 18.26 -1.00 -5.22
CA GLY A 192 18.36 -2.25 -5.98
C GLY A 192 17.21 -3.21 -5.64
N VAL A 193 16.93 -4.15 -6.54
CA VAL A 193 15.80 -5.09 -6.43
C VAL A 193 16.31 -6.54 -6.41
N ALA A 194 15.88 -7.32 -5.42
CA ALA A 194 16.23 -8.74 -5.35
C ALA A 194 15.62 -9.52 -6.55
N ASP A 195 16.35 -10.49 -7.10
CA ASP A 195 15.87 -11.35 -8.19
C ASP A 195 15.97 -12.84 -7.84
N ASN A 196 15.63 -13.72 -8.78
CA ASN A 196 15.60 -15.18 -8.55
C ASN A 196 16.96 -15.82 -8.25
N SER A 197 18.07 -15.16 -8.56
CA SER A 197 19.44 -15.65 -8.30
C SER A 197 20.00 -15.18 -6.95
N ILE A 198 19.32 -14.24 -6.30
CA ILE A 198 19.75 -13.60 -5.06
C ILE A 198 19.10 -14.31 -3.87
N THR A 199 19.92 -14.70 -2.90
CA THR A 199 19.44 -15.26 -1.62
C THR A 199 20.00 -14.53 -0.41
N GLN A 200 20.93 -13.60 -0.60
CA GLN A 200 21.52 -12.79 0.47
C GLN A 200 21.76 -11.35 0.02
N LEU A 201 21.63 -10.41 0.96
CA LEU A 201 22.00 -9.01 0.81
C LEU A 201 23.08 -8.68 1.86
N HIS A 202 24.13 -8.00 1.42
CA HIS A 202 25.07 -7.29 2.28
C HIS A 202 24.99 -5.78 1.97
N LEU A 203 24.91 -4.95 3.01
CA LEU A 203 25.07 -3.50 2.89
C LEU A 203 26.56 -3.19 2.91
N VAL A 204 27.03 -2.26 2.07
CA VAL A 204 28.44 -1.93 1.94
C VAL A 204 28.63 -0.42 2.02
N LEU A 205 29.53 0.01 2.90
CA LEU A 205 30.12 1.35 2.91
C LEU A 205 31.56 1.18 2.39
N ALA A 206 32.00 2.00 1.45
CA ALA A 206 33.30 1.80 0.80
C ALA A 206 34.04 3.11 0.52
N VAL A 207 35.37 3.04 0.61
CA VAL A 207 36.30 4.14 0.29
C VAL A 207 37.44 3.60 -0.55
N GLU A 208 37.61 4.15 -1.75
CA GLU A 208 38.70 3.77 -2.66
C GLU A 208 39.36 5.00 -3.28
N GLY A 209 40.64 5.22 -2.95
CA GLY A 209 41.51 6.19 -3.62
C GLY A 209 42.72 6.61 -2.80
N ASN A 210 43.48 7.59 -3.29
CA ASN A 210 44.62 8.14 -2.57
C ASN A 210 44.15 9.12 -1.47
N MET A 211 44.66 8.91 -0.26
CA MET A 211 44.37 9.72 0.93
C MET A 211 45.67 10.06 1.67
N SER A 212 45.71 11.22 2.30
CA SER A 212 46.78 11.70 3.18
C SER A 212 46.61 11.11 4.59
N GLY A 213 47.68 10.96 5.37
CA GLY A 213 47.64 10.27 6.68
C GLY A 213 46.77 10.90 7.80
N THR A 214 46.07 12.00 7.54
CA THR A 214 45.09 12.60 8.45
C THR A 214 43.65 12.56 7.92
N ASP A 215 43.48 12.09 6.68
CA ASP A 215 42.19 12.07 6.00
C ASP A 215 41.31 10.95 6.52
N MET A 216 40.02 11.26 6.62
CA MET A 216 38.97 10.38 7.08
C MET A 216 37.72 10.54 6.23
N VAL A 217 37.01 9.44 6.05
CA VAL A 217 35.64 9.42 5.53
C VAL A 217 34.75 8.96 6.67
N LEU A 218 33.75 9.76 7.00
CA LEU A 218 32.73 9.45 7.98
C LEU A 218 31.46 9.06 7.23
N PHE A 219 30.83 7.96 7.62
CA PHE A 219 29.48 7.57 7.22
C PHE A 219 28.59 7.60 8.46
N ASP A 220 27.45 8.28 8.35
CA ASP A 220 26.48 8.37 9.43
C ASP A 220 25.04 8.55 8.90
N ASN A 221 24.06 8.46 9.80
CA ASN A 221 22.63 8.30 9.53
C ASN A 221 22.40 7.29 8.39
N VAL A 222 22.99 6.11 8.56
CA VAL A 222 22.99 5.01 7.59
C VAL A 222 21.67 4.27 7.69
N ASN A 223 20.79 4.43 6.71
CA ASN A 223 19.45 3.85 6.72
C ASN A 223 19.23 2.84 5.62
N VAL A 224 18.38 1.85 5.89
CA VAL A 224 17.79 1.00 4.86
C VAL A 224 16.29 1.17 4.87
N ASP A 225 15.72 1.45 3.71
CA ASP A 225 14.29 1.30 3.44
C ASP A 225 14.07 0.08 2.54
N TYR A 226 12.94 -0.61 2.67
CA TYR A 226 12.53 -1.65 1.75
C TYR A 226 11.02 -1.67 1.47
N TRP A 227 10.68 -2.17 0.28
CA TRP A 227 9.31 -2.25 -0.22
C TRP A 227 9.07 -3.60 -0.90
N PHE A 228 7.92 -4.22 -0.62
CA PHE A 228 7.46 -5.43 -1.31
C PHE A 228 5.93 -5.40 -1.52
N PRO A 229 5.42 -5.49 -2.77
CA PRO A 229 6.19 -5.50 -4.03
C PRO A 229 7.03 -4.22 -4.22
N PRO A 230 7.99 -4.19 -5.18
CA PRO A 230 8.70 -2.96 -5.53
C PRO A 230 7.70 -1.85 -5.82
N PRO A 231 7.97 -0.59 -5.44
CA PRO A 231 7.09 0.50 -5.81
C PRO A 231 7.03 0.57 -7.33
N ILE A 232 5.84 0.33 -7.88
CA ILE A 232 5.46 0.94 -9.16
C ILE A 232 5.75 2.44 -8.95
N PRO A 233 6.52 3.11 -9.83
CA PRO A 233 6.98 4.47 -9.58
C PRO A 233 5.79 5.35 -9.23
N THR A 234 5.67 5.67 -7.95
CA THR A 234 4.59 6.48 -7.42
C THR A 234 4.74 7.87 -8.03
N PRO A 235 3.63 8.52 -8.45
CA PRO A 235 3.69 9.94 -8.73
C PRO A 235 4.27 10.65 -7.51
N PRO A 236 5.03 11.76 -7.69
CA PRO A 236 5.65 12.47 -6.58
C PRO A 236 4.57 12.76 -5.52
N PRO A 237 4.85 12.50 -4.22
CA PRO A 237 3.85 12.61 -3.18
C PRO A 237 3.22 13.99 -3.22
N SER A 238 1.88 14.02 -3.15
CA SER A 238 1.16 15.28 -3.01
C SER A 238 1.61 15.97 -1.72
N ASN A 239 1.71 17.29 -1.74
CA ASN A 239 1.86 18.08 -0.51
C ASN A 239 0.51 18.27 0.20
N VAL A 240 -0.56 17.67 -0.33
CA VAL A 240 -1.87 17.50 0.31
C VAL A 240 -1.84 16.16 1.03
N ASP A 241 -2.35 16.14 2.25
CA ASP A 241 -2.59 14.91 3.00
C ASP A 241 -3.66 14.11 2.25
N THR A 242 -3.26 13.06 1.53
CA THR A 242 -4.19 12.26 0.72
C THR A 242 -4.55 11.00 1.48
N ASP A 243 -5.68 11.06 2.19
CA ASP A 243 -6.32 9.91 2.84
C ASP A 243 -6.52 8.77 1.82
N GLY A 244 -5.66 7.76 1.92
CA GLY A 244 -5.44 6.81 0.82
C GLY A 244 -6.59 5.85 0.59
N PHE A 245 -7.24 5.37 1.66
CA PHE A 245 -8.40 4.49 1.54
C PHE A 245 -9.66 5.23 1.00
N PRO A 246 -10.02 6.43 1.50
CA PRO A 246 -11.09 7.22 0.91
C PRO A 246 -10.84 7.59 -0.56
N ALA A 247 -9.60 7.95 -0.93
CA ALA A 247 -9.23 8.20 -2.32
C ALA A 247 -9.43 6.95 -3.20
N GLN A 248 -9.08 5.75 -2.72
CA GLN A 248 -9.34 4.51 -3.45
C GLN A 248 -10.85 4.23 -3.62
N ALA A 249 -11.65 4.40 -2.57
CA ALA A 249 -13.11 4.21 -2.65
C ALA A 249 -13.77 5.22 -3.61
N LEU A 250 -13.38 6.49 -3.56
CA LEU A 250 -13.83 7.51 -4.52
C LEU A 250 -13.36 7.21 -5.95
N GLN A 251 -12.15 6.67 -6.14
CA GLN A 251 -11.68 6.24 -7.45
C GLN A 251 -12.57 5.14 -8.03
N VAL A 252 -12.97 4.15 -7.21
CA VAL A 252 -13.92 3.12 -7.63
C VAL A 252 -15.27 3.76 -7.97
N TYR A 253 -15.81 4.62 -7.12
CA TYR A 253 -17.07 5.35 -7.37
C TYR A 253 -17.04 6.08 -8.72
N TRP A 254 -16.04 6.94 -8.96
CA TRP A 254 -15.94 7.72 -10.19
C TRP A 254 -15.70 6.84 -11.44
N VAL A 255 -14.95 5.74 -11.32
CA VAL A 255 -14.84 4.75 -12.40
C VAL A 255 -16.20 4.12 -12.72
N LEU A 256 -17.01 3.76 -11.72
CA LEU A 256 -18.34 3.17 -11.95
C LEU A 256 -19.33 4.19 -12.54
N LYS A 257 -19.34 5.43 -12.05
CA LYS A 257 -20.11 6.55 -12.64
C LYS A 257 -19.76 6.74 -14.11
N ASN A 258 -18.48 6.77 -14.45
CA ASN A 258 -17.98 6.84 -15.84
C ASN A 258 -18.31 5.58 -16.70
N ARG A 259 -18.75 4.48 -16.08
CA ARG A 259 -19.25 3.27 -16.75
C ARG A 259 -20.78 3.15 -16.77
N GLY A 260 -21.48 4.21 -16.37
CA GLY A 260 -22.94 4.33 -16.46
C GLY A 260 -23.71 3.76 -15.27
N TYR A 261 -23.06 3.60 -14.11
CA TYR A 261 -23.78 3.36 -12.86
C TYR A 261 -24.46 4.65 -12.39
N THR A 262 -25.67 4.54 -11.86
CA THR A 262 -26.42 5.63 -11.21
C THR A 262 -26.18 5.60 -9.70
N ASP A 263 -26.45 6.70 -9.01
CA ASP A 263 -26.32 6.78 -7.55
C ASP A 263 -27.25 5.78 -6.85
N ASP A 264 -28.51 5.67 -7.30
CA ASP A 264 -29.47 4.62 -6.89
C ASP A 264 -28.97 3.15 -7.06
N ASN A 265 -27.80 2.95 -7.67
CA ASN A 265 -27.16 1.66 -7.88
C ASN A 265 -25.72 1.60 -7.35
N ILE A 266 -25.24 2.62 -6.62
CA ILE A 266 -23.98 2.57 -5.88
C ILE A 266 -24.29 2.91 -4.43
N PHE A 267 -24.07 1.96 -3.53
CA PHE A 267 -24.07 2.24 -2.10
C PHE A 267 -22.64 2.57 -1.66
N LEU A 268 -22.39 3.82 -1.27
CA LEU A 268 -21.08 4.33 -0.85
C LEU A 268 -21.06 4.63 0.66
N MET A 269 -20.29 3.82 1.39
CA MET A 269 -19.90 4.10 2.77
C MET A 269 -18.46 4.64 2.79
N LEU A 270 -18.26 5.84 3.34
CA LEU A 270 -16.98 6.56 3.29
C LEU A 270 -16.64 7.20 4.64
N TYR A 271 -15.68 6.63 5.35
CA TYR A 271 -15.08 7.24 6.54
C TYR A 271 -13.97 8.20 6.10
N HIS A 272 -14.10 9.50 6.37
CA HIS A 272 -13.07 10.50 6.07
C HIS A 272 -13.01 11.59 7.16
N THR A 273 -13.19 11.18 8.41
CA THR A 273 -13.24 12.08 9.55
C THR A 273 -11.93 12.86 9.68
N GLY A 274 -12.03 14.19 9.67
CA GLY A 274 -10.89 15.09 9.78
C GLY A 274 -10.40 15.65 8.44
N ASP A 275 -10.74 15.00 7.33
CA ASP A 275 -10.45 15.51 5.98
C ASP A 275 -11.69 16.11 5.31
N SER A 276 -11.45 17.16 4.53
CA SER A 276 -12.42 17.88 3.71
C SER A 276 -12.01 17.98 2.24
N ILE A 277 -10.83 17.47 1.86
CA ILE A 277 -10.22 17.57 0.53
C ILE A 277 -9.50 16.25 0.18
N ILE A 278 -10.26 15.26 -0.30
CA ILE A 278 -9.66 14.04 -0.86
C ILE A 278 -9.35 14.28 -2.34
N ASP A 279 -8.08 14.12 -2.71
CA ASP A 279 -7.57 14.25 -4.08
C ASP A 279 -7.02 12.90 -4.54
N ILE A 280 -7.68 12.27 -5.52
CA ILE A 280 -7.28 10.98 -6.09
C ILE A 280 -6.05 11.14 -6.99
N ASN A 281 -5.89 12.30 -7.62
CA ASN A 281 -4.89 12.56 -8.63
C ASN A 281 -4.64 14.06 -8.83
N ALA A 282 -3.69 14.60 -8.04
CA ALA A 282 -3.24 15.98 -8.04
C ALA A 282 -2.75 16.55 -9.40
N SER A 283 -2.77 15.76 -10.48
CA SER A 283 -2.35 16.14 -11.83
C SER A 283 -3.50 16.32 -12.84
N ASP A 284 -4.75 15.92 -12.57
CA ASP A 284 -5.86 16.13 -13.52
C ASP A 284 -6.59 17.48 -13.36
N GLY A 285 -6.34 18.19 -12.26
CA GLY A 285 -6.90 19.51 -11.99
C GLY A 285 -8.26 19.48 -11.30
N ILE A 286 -8.72 18.32 -10.82
CA ILE A 286 -9.81 18.22 -9.85
C ILE A 286 -9.22 18.48 -8.46
N PRO A 287 -9.62 19.54 -7.74
CA PRO A 287 -9.00 19.89 -6.46
C PRO A 287 -9.61 19.14 -5.26
N ASN A 288 -10.68 18.37 -5.46
CA ASN A 288 -11.37 17.58 -4.44
C ASN A 288 -12.38 16.62 -5.09
N ASP A 289 -12.12 15.32 -5.04
CA ASP A 289 -12.95 14.26 -5.61
C ASP A 289 -14.18 13.89 -4.76
N LEU A 290 -14.32 14.43 -3.55
CA LEU A 290 -15.60 14.38 -2.81
C LEU A 290 -16.70 15.18 -3.52
N VAL A 291 -16.33 16.20 -4.32
CA VAL A 291 -17.30 17.17 -4.87
C VAL A 291 -18.16 16.52 -5.94
N GLY A 292 -19.40 16.18 -5.56
CA GLY A 292 -20.39 15.54 -6.43
C GLY A 292 -20.45 14.02 -6.29
N ALA A 293 -19.70 13.43 -5.36
CA ALA A 293 -19.96 12.08 -4.88
C ALA A 293 -21.28 12.05 -4.08
N VAL A 294 -22.07 10.99 -4.24
CA VAL A 294 -23.21 10.69 -3.37
C VAL A 294 -22.72 9.64 -2.37
N ILE A 295 -22.66 10.03 -1.10
CA ILE A 295 -22.25 9.19 0.02
C ILE A 295 -23.51 8.84 0.82
N ASP A 296 -23.77 7.55 1.00
CA ASP A 296 -24.96 7.05 1.71
C ASP A 296 -24.73 6.93 3.23
N VAL A 297 -23.48 6.71 3.63
CA VAL A 297 -23.05 6.65 5.03
C VAL A 297 -21.65 7.28 5.16
N GLU A 298 -21.50 8.20 6.09
CA GLU A 298 -20.28 9.02 6.24
C GLU A 298 -19.76 8.96 7.69
N ASN A 299 -18.44 8.97 7.87
CA ASN A 299 -17.77 9.16 9.17
C ASN A 299 -18.28 8.21 10.27
N ASP A 300 -18.69 8.72 11.44
CA ASP A 300 -19.05 7.90 12.63
C ASP A 300 -20.18 6.85 12.39
N ASP A 301 -21.00 7.03 11.34
CA ASP A 301 -22.03 6.05 10.96
C ASP A 301 -21.45 4.86 10.14
N VAL A 302 -20.20 4.95 9.68
CA VAL A 302 -19.46 3.90 8.94
C VAL A 302 -18.88 2.90 9.93
N ASN A 303 -19.75 2.03 10.45
CA ASN A 303 -19.41 1.00 11.43
C ASN A 303 -19.90 -0.40 11.01
N THR A 304 -19.40 -1.44 11.70
CA THR A 304 -19.76 -2.85 11.44
C THR A 304 -21.27 -3.07 11.45
N SER A 305 -21.99 -2.44 12.38
CA SER A 305 -23.44 -2.65 12.53
C SER A 305 -24.19 -2.17 11.31
N ARG A 306 -23.88 -0.96 10.81
CA ARG A 306 -24.49 -0.42 9.60
C ARG A 306 -24.13 -1.26 8.37
N PHE A 307 -22.87 -1.65 8.20
CA PHE A 307 -22.47 -2.47 7.05
C PHE A 307 -23.15 -3.85 7.04
N LYS A 308 -23.30 -4.50 8.20
CA LYS A 308 -24.02 -5.77 8.33
C LYS A 308 -25.51 -5.64 7.97
N ILE A 309 -26.16 -4.54 8.35
CA ILE A 309 -27.56 -4.25 7.98
C ILE A 309 -27.71 -4.16 6.46
N GLU A 310 -26.80 -3.45 5.79
CA GLU A 310 -26.89 -3.16 4.36
C GLU A 310 -26.59 -4.37 3.46
N LEU A 311 -25.85 -5.36 4.00
CA LEU A 311 -25.62 -6.66 3.39
C LEU A 311 -26.71 -7.71 3.68
N ASP A 312 -27.62 -7.46 4.64
CA ASP A 312 -28.64 -8.43 5.04
C ASP A 312 -29.89 -8.34 4.14
N VAL A 313 -30.03 -9.31 3.23
CA VAL A 313 -31.19 -9.43 2.32
C VAL A 313 -32.54 -9.63 3.03
N SER A 314 -32.54 -10.01 4.31
CA SER A 314 -33.76 -10.19 5.11
C SER A 314 -34.31 -8.88 5.70
N ILE A 315 -33.48 -7.83 5.74
CA ILE A 315 -33.88 -6.50 6.20
C ILE A 315 -34.48 -5.73 5.01
N SER A 316 -35.79 -5.49 5.06
CA SER A 316 -36.48 -4.69 4.02
C SER A 316 -35.91 -3.27 3.96
N GLY A 317 -35.34 -2.90 2.82
CA GLY A 317 -34.75 -1.58 2.59
C GLY A 317 -33.24 -1.51 2.88
N SER A 318 -32.58 -2.64 3.16
CA SER A 318 -31.13 -2.73 2.97
C SER A 318 -30.79 -2.70 1.48
N PHE A 319 -29.63 -2.16 1.11
CA PHE A 319 -29.20 -2.17 -0.30
C PHE A 319 -29.16 -3.59 -0.89
N ALA A 320 -28.75 -4.60 -0.11
CA ALA A 320 -28.75 -5.99 -0.52
C ALA A 320 -30.16 -6.56 -0.80
N SER A 321 -31.19 -6.09 -0.09
CA SER A 321 -32.59 -6.52 -0.32
C SER A 321 -33.16 -6.08 -1.67
N GLU A 322 -32.55 -5.08 -2.33
CA GLU A 322 -32.95 -4.59 -3.64
C GLU A 322 -32.28 -5.31 -4.83
N ILE A 323 -31.29 -6.17 -4.57
CA ILE A 323 -30.52 -6.86 -5.61
C ILE A 323 -31.33 -8.02 -6.18
N GLN A 324 -31.56 -8.00 -7.50
CA GLN A 324 -32.35 -9.01 -8.19
C GLN A 324 -31.48 -10.07 -8.85
N THR A 325 -32.07 -11.24 -9.12
CA THR A 325 -31.37 -12.42 -9.68
C THR A 325 -30.77 -12.20 -11.07
N ASN A 326 -31.22 -11.17 -11.78
CA ASN A 326 -30.72 -10.74 -13.08
C ASN A 326 -29.62 -9.65 -13.01
N ASP A 327 -29.32 -9.09 -11.84
CA ASP A 327 -28.39 -7.97 -11.67
C ASP A 327 -26.93 -8.42 -11.59
N GLU A 328 -25.99 -7.51 -11.91
CA GLU A 328 -24.56 -7.68 -11.62
C GLU A 328 -24.20 -6.90 -10.34
N LEU A 329 -23.41 -7.49 -9.44
CA LEU A 329 -22.93 -6.85 -8.22
C LEU A 329 -21.40 -6.72 -8.21
N ILE A 330 -20.92 -5.55 -7.84
CA ILE A 330 -19.55 -5.33 -7.37
C ILE A 330 -19.59 -5.04 -5.87
N ILE A 331 -18.74 -5.68 -5.08
CA ILE A 331 -18.45 -5.29 -3.70
C ILE A 331 -16.98 -4.90 -3.66
N PHE A 332 -16.67 -3.67 -3.26
CA PHE A 332 -15.33 -3.18 -3.00
C PHE A 332 -15.27 -2.74 -1.54
N ILE A 333 -14.36 -3.32 -0.76
CA ILE A 333 -14.10 -2.90 0.62
C ILE A 333 -12.60 -2.64 0.80
N THR A 334 -12.27 -1.55 1.49
CA THR A 334 -10.90 -1.20 1.84
C THR A 334 -10.80 -0.60 3.25
N ASP A 335 -9.82 -1.09 4.01
CA ASP A 335 -9.50 -0.69 5.39
C ASP A 335 -8.19 -1.42 5.81
N HIS A 336 -7.80 -1.24 7.06
CA HIS A 336 -6.98 -2.15 7.83
C HIS A 336 -7.63 -3.53 8.01
N GLY A 337 -6.77 -4.53 8.22
CA GLY A 337 -7.18 -5.89 8.58
C GLY A 337 -6.27 -6.51 9.63
N SER A 338 -6.81 -7.42 10.44
CA SER A 338 -6.04 -8.08 11.50
C SER A 338 -6.29 -9.57 11.55
N ASN A 339 -5.21 -10.34 11.68
CA ASN A 339 -5.24 -11.77 12.04
C ASN A 339 -4.90 -12.03 13.51
N LYS A 340 -4.82 -10.97 14.34
CA LYS A 340 -4.47 -11.04 15.77
C LYS A 340 -5.70 -10.95 16.69
N VAL A 341 -6.83 -10.46 16.18
CA VAL A 341 -8.09 -10.30 16.95
C VAL A 341 -8.70 -11.64 17.33
N LEU A 342 -8.65 -12.61 16.41
CA LEU A 342 -9.18 -13.95 16.61
C LEU A 342 -8.05 -14.93 16.97
N GLY A 343 -8.29 -15.76 17.99
CA GLY A 343 -7.28 -16.72 18.50
C GLY A 343 -6.98 -17.90 17.56
N ASP A 344 -7.65 -17.99 16.41
CA ASP A 344 -7.47 -19.01 15.37
C ASP A 344 -6.62 -18.50 14.18
N GLY A 345 -6.27 -17.21 14.12
CA GLY A 345 -5.51 -16.61 13.03
C GLY A 345 -6.32 -16.24 11.79
N ASN A 346 -7.66 -16.31 11.86
CA ASN A 346 -8.55 -15.81 10.82
C ASN A 346 -8.51 -14.27 10.75
N ALA A 347 -8.70 -13.72 9.55
CA ALA A 347 -8.69 -12.28 9.36
C ALA A 347 -10.02 -11.61 9.78
N THR A 348 -9.90 -10.35 10.15
CA THR A 348 -10.99 -9.42 10.48
C THR A 348 -10.79 -8.13 9.68
N PHE A 349 -11.87 -7.56 9.19
CA PHE A 349 -11.92 -6.26 8.52
C PHE A 349 -12.46 -5.24 9.53
N HIS A 350 -11.74 -4.13 9.72
CA HIS A 350 -11.99 -3.17 10.80
C HIS A 350 -12.85 -1.98 10.37
N PHE A 351 -13.26 -1.16 11.35
CA PHE A 351 -13.93 0.12 11.15
C PHE A 351 -13.40 1.14 12.17
N GLU A 352 -12.88 2.28 11.72
CA GLU A 352 -12.25 3.27 12.62
C GLU A 352 -13.25 4.10 13.43
N ALA A 353 -14.52 4.14 13.00
CA ALA A 353 -15.59 4.89 13.65
C ALA A 353 -15.84 4.46 15.11
N ASP A 354 -15.74 3.16 15.40
CA ASP A 354 -16.08 2.57 16.70
C ASP A 354 -15.16 1.40 17.13
N ASP A 355 -14.00 1.26 16.46
CA ASP A 355 -13.05 0.14 16.60
C ASP A 355 -13.71 -1.26 16.41
N SER A 356 -14.89 -1.32 15.78
CA SER A 356 -15.58 -2.58 15.48
C SER A 356 -14.92 -3.35 14.33
N TYR A 357 -15.31 -4.62 14.16
CA TYR A 357 -14.83 -5.43 13.04
C TYR A 357 -15.89 -6.44 12.57
N ILE A 358 -15.79 -6.81 11.29
CA ILE A 358 -16.50 -7.94 10.69
C ILE A 358 -15.53 -9.09 10.44
N THR A 359 -15.94 -10.30 10.82
CA THR A 359 -15.18 -11.53 10.55
C THR A 359 -15.46 -12.06 9.13
N GLU A 360 -14.55 -12.85 8.55
CA GLU A 360 -14.80 -13.50 7.24
C GLU A 360 -16.13 -14.27 7.25
N VAL A 361 -16.37 -15.05 8.31
CA VAL A 361 -17.54 -15.92 8.42
C VAL A 361 -18.84 -15.11 8.43
N GLU A 362 -18.88 -13.96 9.11
CA GLU A 362 -20.06 -13.08 9.10
C GLU A 362 -20.27 -12.44 7.73
N PHE A 363 -19.21 -11.90 7.11
CA PHE A 363 -19.27 -11.30 5.78
C PHE A 363 -19.74 -12.32 4.73
N TYR A 364 -19.14 -13.52 4.72
CA TYR A 364 -19.56 -14.63 3.87
C TYR A 364 -21.02 -15.03 4.12
N ASN A 365 -21.44 -15.13 5.38
CA ASN A 365 -22.81 -15.53 5.73
C ASN A 365 -23.88 -14.55 5.26
N LEU A 366 -23.56 -13.26 5.15
CA LEU A 366 -24.44 -12.24 4.56
C LEU A 366 -24.38 -12.30 3.02
N VAL A 367 -23.18 -12.15 2.46
CA VAL A 367 -22.95 -12.03 1.01
C VAL A 367 -23.44 -13.26 0.23
N LYS A 368 -23.32 -14.47 0.78
CA LYS A 368 -23.81 -15.70 0.12
C LYS A 368 -25.33 -15.77 -0.05
N GLN A 369 -26.09 -14.90 0.62
CA GLN A 369 -27.55 -14.83 0.48
C GLN A 369 -27.98 -13.92 -0.68
N ILE A 370 -27.07 -13.07 -1.18
CA ILE A 370 -27.35 -12.12 -2.26
C ILE A 370 -27.41 -12.87 -3.60
N ASN A 371 -28.62 -12.98 -4.16
CA ASN A 371 -28.88 -13.72 -5.39
C ASN A 371 -28.81 -12.78 -6.61
N CYS A 372 -27.73 -12.88 -7.39
CA CYS A 372 -27.45 -12.05 -8.56
C CYS A 372 -26.83 -12.90 -9.69
N VAL A 373 -26.76 -12.38 -10.93
CA VAL A 373 -26.26 -13.14 -12.09
C VAL A 373 -24.72 -13.26 -12.09
N ARG A 374 -24.05 -12.31 -11.44
CA ARG A 374 -22.59 -12.27 -11.27
C ARG A 374 -22.23 -11.34 -10.12
N MET A 375 -21.36 -11.81 -9.25
CA MET A 375 -20.74 -11.02 -8.18
C MET A 375 -19.23 -10.92 -8.42
N LEU A 376 -18.66 -9.74 -8.19
CA LEU A 376 -17.22 -9.52 -8.05
C LEU A 376 -16.97 -8.93 -6.65
N ILE A 377 -16.13 -9.57 -5.85
CA ILE A 377 -15.73 -9.05 -4.54
C ILE A 377 -14.25 -8.69 -4.62
N ASN A 378 -13.93 -7.42 -4.41
CA ASN A 378 -12.56 -6.95 -4.19
C ASN A 378 -12.42 -6.51 -2.72
N ILE A 379 -11.29 -6.87 -2.12
CA ILE A 379 -11.01 -6.68 -0.71
C ILE A 379 -9.54 -6.27 -0.62
N ASP A 380 -9.30 -5.00 -0.30
CA ASP A 380 -7.97 -4.45 -0.11
C ASP A 380 -7.75 -4.09 1.36
N MET A 381 -7.11 -5.03 2.07
CA MET A 381 -6.71 -4.88 3.47
C MET A 381 -5.57 -5.85 3.80
N CYS A 382 -4.91 -5.58 4.92
CA CYS A 382 -3.94 -6.48 5.55
C CYS A 382 -4.56 -7.86 5.79
N PHE A 383 -3.81 -8.93 5.51
CA PHE A 383 -4.28 -10.31 5.67
C PHE A 383 -5.55 -10.68 4.86
N SER A 384 -5.94 -9.90 3.84
CA SER A 384 -7.11 -10.19 2.97
C SER A 384 -7.10 -11.58 2.30
N GLY A 385 -5.94 -12.25 2.20
CA GLY A 385 -5.84 -13.66 1.78
C GLY A 385 -6.39 -14.68 2.80
N ASN A 386 -6.39 -14.32 4.08
CA ASN A 386 -7.00 -15.05 5.21
C ASN A 386 -8.46 -14.59 5.48
N PHE A 387 -9.02 -13.74 4.60
CA PHE A 387 -10.44 -13.32 4.59
C PHE A 387 -11.18 -13.88 3.36
N LYS A 388 -10.60 -14.91 2.73
CA LYS A 388 -11.06 -15.57 1.50
C LYS A 388 -10.89 -17.09 1.60
N GLY A 389 -10.90 -17.66 2.80
CA GLY A 389 -10.86 -19.09 3.06
C GLY A 389 -12.16 -19.80 2.64
N GLU A 390 -13.30 -19.25 3.03
CA GLU A 390 -14.66 -19.79 2.85
C GLU A 390 -15.27 -19.49 1.47
N PHE A 391 -14.71 -18.50 0.75
CA PHE A 391 -15.08 -18.20 -0.65
C PHE A 391 -14.44 -19.15 -1.69
N ARG A 392 -13.72 -20.20 -1.25
CA ARG A 392 -13.10 -21.19 -2.14
C ARG A 392 -14.10 -22.30 -2.50
N PRO A 393 -14.22 -22.67 -3.79
CA PRO A 393 -15.14 -23.72 -4.25
C PRO A 393 -14.69 -25.13 -3.90
#